data_AF-A0AAP8N7M7-F1
#
_entry.id   AF-A0AAP8N7M7-F1
#
_cell.length_a   1.000
_cell.length_b   1.000
_cell.length_c   1.000
_cell.angle_alpha   90.00
_cell.angle_beta   90.00
_cell.angle_gamma   90.00
#
_symmetry.space_group_name_H-M   'P 1'
#
loop_
_entity.id
_entity.type
_entity.pdbx_description
1 polymer ?
#
loop_
_entity_poly.entity_id
_entity_poly.type
_entity_poly.pdbx_seq_one_letter_code
_entity_poly.pdbx_strand_id
1 'polypeptide(L)' 'TKIGFMGNTGHSFGQHLHFELHKGEWNASKSNAVDPQKYINF' A
#
# COMPACT_ATOMS: atom_id res chain seq x y z
N THR A 1 0.52 6.55 -17.46
CA THR A 1 1.61 5.56 -17.33
C THR A 1 1.16 4.41 -16.46
N LYS A 2 1.48 3.17 -16.83
CA LYS A 2 1.22 1.97 -16.03
C LYS A 2 2.49 1.57 -15.27
N ILE A 3 2.38 1.27 -13.99
CA ILE A 3 3.54 0.95 -13.13
C ILE A 3 3.65 -0.53 -12.74
N GLY A 4 2.66 -1.36 -13.07
CA GLY A 4 2.68 -2.78 -12.74
C GLY A 4 1.36 -3.50 -12.98
N PHE A 5 1.30 -4.75 -12.52
CA PHE A 5 0.13 -5.64 -12.52
C PHE A 5 -0.06 -6.22 -11.11
N MET A 6 -1.30 -6.54 -10.73
CA MET A 6 -1.59 -7.21 -9.46
C MET A 6 -1.00 -8.63 -9.43
N GLY A 7 -0.61 -9.08 -8.24
CA GLY A 7 0.05 -10.37 -8.05
C GLY A 7 -0.32 -11.02 -6.72
N ASN A 8 0.43 -12.07 -6.37
CA ASN A 8 0.28 -12.82 -5.12
C ASN A 8 1.64 -13.29 -4.58
N THR A 9 2.69 -12.50 -4.79
CA THR A 9 4.05 -12.83 -4.32
C THR A 9 4.26 -12.38 -2.86
N GLY A 10 5.18 -13.01 -2.13
CA GLY A 10 5.46 -12.67 -0.73
C GLY A 10 4.48 -13.33 0.25
N HIS A 11 4.16 -12.65 1.36
CA HIS A 11 3.20 -13.15 2.34
C HIS A 11 1.77 -12.76 1.92
N SER A 12 1.18 -13.58 1.05
CA SER A 12 -0.13 -13.32 0.46
C SER A 12 -0.87 -14.63 0.17
N PHE A 13 -2.19 -14.67 0.41
CA PHE A 13 -3.03 -15.86 0.29
C PHE A 13 -3.96 -15.85 -0.93
N GLY A 14 -3.90 -14.81 -1.77
CA GLY A 14 -4.71 -14.64 -2.97
C GLY A 14 -4.35 -13.34 -3.70
N GLN A 15 -4.72 -13.22 -4.98
CA GLN A 15 -4.36 -12.04 -5.77
C GLN A 15 -5.02 -10.77 -5.22
N HIS A 16 -4.22 -9.80 -4.83
CA HIS A 16 -4.66 -8.48 -4.41
C HIS A 16 -3.52 -7.46 -4.51
N LEU A 17 -3.82 -6.19 -4.27
CA LEU A 17 -2.84 -5.12 -4.15
C LEU A 17 -2.81 -4.65 -2.69
N HIS A 18 -1.66 -4.81 -2.03
CA HIS A 18 -1.42 -4.14 -0.75
C HIS A 18 -1.12 -2.66 -1.00
N PHE A 19 -1.84 -1.77 -0.34
CA PHE A 19 -1.67 -0.32 -0.50
C PHE A 19 -1.41 0.32 0.87
N GLU A 20 -0.22 0.89 1.04
CA GLU A 20 0.23 1.58 2.27
C GLU A 20 0.54 3.04 1.92
N LEU A 21 0.05 3.98 2.72
CA LEU A 21 0.29 5.41 2.54
C LEU A 21 0.98 5.99 3.77
N HIS A 22 1.99 6.84 3.55
CA HIS A 22 2.75 7.49 4.61
C HIS A 22 2.72 9.01 4.46
N LYS A 23 2.61 9.74 5.57
CA LYS A 23 2.79 11.19 5.61
C LYS A 23 4.19 11.51 6.13
N GLY A 24 5.10 11.77 5.20
CA GLY A 24 6.54 11.81 5.45
C GLY A 24 7.21 10.53 4.95
N GLU A 25 8.52 10.42 5.16
CA GLU A 25 9.31 9.30 4.65
C GLU A 25 8.85 7.95 5.22
N TRP A 26 9.00 6.90 4.41
CA TRP A 26 8.84 5.53 4.89
C TRP A 26 9.95 5.18 5.89
N ASN A 27 9.64 4.38 6.90
CA ASN A 27 10.64 3.85 7.83
C ASN A 27 10.26 2.43 8.29
N ALA A 28 11.24 1.70 8.83
CA ALA A 28 11.05 0.31 9.23
C ALA A 28 10.03 0.13 10.37
N SER A 29 9.85 1.15 11.22
CA SER A 29 8.82 1.15 12.27
C SER A 29 7.43 1.52 11.75
N LYS A 30 7.30 1.85 10.47
CA LYS A 30 6.07 2.31 9.80
C LYS A 30 5.38 3.47 10.53
N SER A 31 6.14 4.29 11.27
CA SER A 31 5.57 5.29 12.20
C SER A 31 4.77 6.40 11.50
N ASN A 32 4.99 6.57 10.20
CA ASN A 32 4.34 7.60 9.38
C ASN A 32 3.14 7.07 8.60
N ALA A 33 2.75 5.80 8.77
CA ALA A 33 1.62 5.21 8.08
C ALA A 33 0.30 5.91 8.47
N VAL A 34 -0.54 6.17 7.48
CA VAL A 34 -1.84 6.84 7.65
C VAL A 34 -2.94 6.05 6.97
N ASP A 35 -4.17 6.24 7.43
CA ASP A 35 -5.38 5.65 6.85
C ASP A 35 -5.60 6.14 5.39
N PRO A 36 -5.44 5.26 4.36
CA PRO A 36 -5.60 5.64 2.97
C PRO A 36 -7.04 5.96 2.57
N GLN A 37 -8.05 5.49 3.32
CA GLN A 37 -9.47 5.74 3.03
C GLN A 37 -9.80 7.24 3.07
N LYS A 38 -9.01 8.04 3.77
CA LYS A 38 -9.15 9.51 3.81
C LYS A 38 -8.72 10.21 2.51
N TYR A 39 -8.07 9.49 1.59
CA TYR A 39 -7.50 10.05 0.35
C TYR A 39 -8.08 9.43 -0.91
N ILE A 40 -8.90 8.39 -0.79
CA ILE A 40 -9.51 7.67 -1.90
C ILE A 40 -11.01 7.87 -1.83
N ASN A 41 -11.57 8.44 -2.89
CA ASN A 41 -13.03 8.47 -3.09
C ASN A 41 -13.47 7.13 -3.69
N PHE A 42 -14.53 6.56 -3.14
CA PHE A 42 -15.18 5.34 -3.63
C PHE A 42 -16.44 5.67 -4.43
#